data_AF-A0A194WZL8-F1
#
_entry.id   AF-A0A194WZL8-F1
#
_cell.length_a   1.000
_cell.length_b   1.000
_cell.length_c   1.000
_cell.angle_alpha   90.00
_cell.angle_beta   90.00
_cell.angle_gamma   90.00
#
_symmetry.space_group_name_H-M   'P 1'
#
loop_
_entity.id
_entity.type
_entity.pdbx_description
1 polymer ?
#
loop_
_entity_poly.entity_id
_entity_poly.type
_entity_poly.pdbx_seq_one_letter_code
_entity_poly.pdbx_strand_id
1 'polypeptide(L)'
;MAAQEPQLSVKLSLSEPTYYFTNPTPPTLSLTIESNLDKPITIFTWYTPFNPSLGMVQGCFSIMDLTTNTPVPQTKIQIQRAPFSRARGSYDDHLFLTLYPHTPTVVSTGFGRGGGKFPPDPKAVVERGRVRDENGKELKIRTSTSGCGVDGLEGGHRYRVDVTRSPLTIGRWWWGTKEEVMVEPGGVDWNILPGEEIPLEVGSIEGVEFEVEWGPEAGAGGVSEGGDEN
;
A
#
# COMPACT_ATOMS: atom_id res chain seq x y z
N MET A 1 -17.68 -30.99 4.61
CA MET A 1 -16.87 -30.21 5.56
C MET A 1 -17.41 -28.79 5.50
N ALA A 2 -17.94 -28.26 6.60
CA ALA A 2 -18.41 -26.86 6.62
C ALA A 2 -17.19 -25.94 6.41
N ALA A 3 -17.32 -24.94 5.55
CA ALA A 3 -16.29 -23.91 5.44
C ALA A 3 -16.22 -23.18 6.79
N GLN A 4 -15.05 -23.16 7.41
CA GLN A 4 -14.81 -22.39 8.62
C GLN A 4 -15.03 -20.90 8.28
N GLU A 5 -15.78 -20.18 9.10
CA GLU A 5 -16.01 -18.75 8.88
C GLU A 5 -14.68 -17.98 8.98
N PRO A 6 -14.47 -16.97 8.13
CA PRO A 6 -13.25 -16.16 8.20
C PRO A 6 -13.20 -15.42 9.54
N GLN A 7 -12.04 -15.47 10.19
CA GLN A 7 -11.84 -14.83 11.49
C GLN A 7 -11.67 -13.31 11.35
N LEU A 8 -11.16 -12.86 10.20
CA LEU A 8 -11.03 -11.44 9.86
C LEU A 8 -11.78 -11.12 8.57
N SER A 9 -12.56 -10.04 8.58
CA SER A 9 -13.12 -9.42 7.38
C SER A 9 -12.33 -8.15 7.04
N VAL A 10 -12.08 -7.93 5.75
CA VAL A 10 -11.23 -6.82 5.30
C VAL A 10 -11.81 -6.18 4.06
N LYS A 11 -11.91 -4.85 4.08
CA LYS A 11 -12.30 -4.03 2.94
C LYS A 11 -11.13 -3.17 2.48
N LEU A 12 -10.81 -3.25 1.19
CA LEU A 12 -9.83 -2.39 0.53
C LEU A 12 -10.54 -1.17 -0.09
N SER A 13 -9.92 0.00 0.00
CA SER A 13 -10.45 1.22 -0.65
C SER A 13 -9.35 2.20 -1.03
N LEU A 14 -9.65 3.05 -2.00
CA LEU A 14 -8.90 4.26 -2.33
C LEU A 14 -9.72 5.50 -1.96
N SER A 15 -9.06 6.60 -1.59
CA SER A 15 -9.75 7.86 -1.24
C SER A 15 -10.52 8.48 -2.39
N GLU A 16 -10.03 8.29 -3.63
CA GLU A 16 -10.64 8.83 -4.85
C GLU A 16 -10.65 7.74 -5.93
N PRO A 17 -11.74 7.62 -6.71
CA PRO A 17 -11.83 6.66 -7.81
C PRO A 17 -11.08 7.13 -9.06
N THR A 18 -10.69 8.40 -9.15
CA THR A 18 -9.94 8.96 -10.27
C THR A 18 -8.77 9.77 -9.70
N TYR A 19 -7.55 9.47 -10.16
CA TYR A 19 -6.33 10.20 -9.80
C TYR A 19 -5.82 11.01 -10.99
N TYR A 20 -5.40 12.25 -10.73
CA TYR A 20 -4.84 13.14 -11.74
C TYR A 20 -3.34 13.34 -11.52
N PHE A 21 -2.51 13.23 -12.56
CA PHE A 21 -1.06 13.53 -12.44
C PHE A 21 -0.75 14.98 -12.09
N THR A 22 -1.71 15.91 -12.25
CA THR A 22 -1.62 17.28 -11.73
C THR A 22 -1.77 17.37 -10.21
N ASN A 23 -2.30 16.32 -9.56
CA ASN A 23 -2.41 16.29 -8.11
C ASN A 23 -1.05 15.94 -7.51
N PRO A 24 -0.48 16.79 -6.63
CA PRO A 24 0.85 16.54 -6.07
C PRO A 24 0.86 15.37 -5.08
N THR A 25 -0.30 14.97 -4.58
CA THR A 25 -0.47 13.88 -3.62
C THR A 25 -1.22 12.72 -4.26
N PRO A 26 -0.74 11.46 -4.11
CA PRO A 26 -1.47 10.29 -4.58
C PRO A 26 -2.74 10.04 -3.75
N PRO A 27 -3.68 9.22 -4.25
CA PRO A 27 -4.82 8.77 -3.47
C PRO A 27 -4.36 7.96 -2.26
N THR A 28 -5.18 7.92 -1.21
CA THR A 28 -4.88 7.13 -0.01
C THR A 28 -5.42 5.71 -0.16
N LEU A 29 -4.55 4.71 -0.06
CA LEU A 29 -4.91 3.30 0.04
C LEU A 29 -5.22 2.97 1.50
N SER A 30 -6.40 2.39 1.76
CA SER A 30 -6.84 2.03 3.09
C SER A 30 -7.36 0.60 3.16
N LEU A 31 -7.09 -0.08 4.28
CA LEU A 31 -7.72 -1.34 4.66
C LEU A 31 -8.51 -1.13 5.94
N THR A 32 -9.79 -1.47 5.90
CA THR A 32 -10.64 -1.57 7.09
C THR A 32 -10.70 -3.03 7.50
N ILE A 33 -10.24 -3.35 8.70
CA ILE A 33 -10.09 -4.71 9.23
C ILE A 33 -11.05 -4.86 10.40
N GLU A 34 -11.85 -5.91 10.41
CA GLU A 34 -12.73 -6.24 11.52
C GLU A 34 -12.49 -7.69 11.96
N SER A 35 -12.34 -7.88 13.28
CA SER A 35 -12.13 -9.18 13.89
C SER A 35 -13.46 -9.76 14.36
N ASN A 36 -13.75 -10.99 13.94
CA ASN A 36 -14.92 -11.76 14.38
C ASN A 36 -14.65 -12.56 15.65
N LEU A 37 -13.49 -12.37 16.29
CA LEU A 37 -13.11 -13.06 17.52
C LEU A 37 -13.64 -12.34 18.75
N ASP A 38 -13.95 -13.09 19.81
CA ASP A 38 -14.51 -12.55 21.06
C ASP A 38 -13.50 -11.81 21.96
N LYS A 39 -12.21 -11.88 21.62
CA LYS A 39 -11.13 -11.27 22.42
C LYS A 39 -10.17 -10.48 21.53
N PRO A 40 -9.52 -9.45 22.08
CA PRO A 40 -8.47 -8.73 21.37
C PRO A 40 -7.37 -9.69 20.91
N ILE A 41 -6.86 -9.43 19.71
CA ILE A 41 -5.70 -10.11 19.17
C ILE A 41 -4.68 -9.08 18.71
N THR A 42 -3.42 -9.48 18.68
CA THR A 42 -2.35 -8.67 18.10
C THR A 42 -1.71 -9.45 16.96
N ILE A 43 -1.61 -8.82 15.79
CA ILE A 43 -0.99 -9.39 14.60
C ILE A 43 0.35 -8.73 14.31
N PHE A 44 1.28 -9.51 13.74
CA PHE A 44 2.56 -9.00 13.26
C PHE A 44 2.51 -8.71 11.76
N THR A 45 2.76 -7.47 11.36
CA THR A 45 2.34 -6.96 10.05
C THR A 45 3.44 -6.91 8.96
N TRP A 46 4.69 -7.33 9.25
CA TRP A 46 5.85 -7.07 8.37
C TRP A 46 5.77 -7.62 6.94
N TYR A 47 5.00 -8.67 6.66
CA TYR A 47 4.79 -9.20 5.30
C TYR A 47 3.30 -9.34 4.99
N THR A 48 2.52 -8.36 5.45
CA THR A 48 1.06 -8.38 5.33
C THR A 48 0.57 -7.05 4.74
N PRO A 49 -0.59 -7.04 4.07
CA PRO A 49 -1.20 -5.79 3.61
C PRO A 49 -1.61 -4.86 4.78
N PHE A 50 -1.65 -5.36 6.02
CA PHE A 50 -2.04 -4.59 7.21
C PHE A 50 -0.99 -3.60 7.70
N ASN A 51 0.18 -3.55 7.05
CA ASN A 51 1.05 -2.38 7.06
C ASN A 51 1.17 -1.87 5.63
N PRO A 52 0.24 -1.02 5.16
CA PRO A 52 0.16 -0.64 3.75
C PRO A 52 1.45 -0.01 3.23
N SER A 53 2.11 0.81 4.05
CA SER A 53 3.35 1.50 3.66
C SER A 53 4.48 0.51 3.31
N LEU A 54 4.66 -0.55 4.10
CA LEU A 54 5.66 -1.59 3.82
C LEU A 54 5.15 -2.58 2.77
N GLY A 55 3.88 -2.95 2.84
CA GLY A 55 3.25 -3.91 1.94
C GLY A 55 3.34 -3.52 0.46
N MET A 56 3.27 -2.22 0.14
CA MET A 56 3.47 -1.71 -1.22
C MET A 56 4.84 -2.10 -1.79
N VAL A 57 5.91 -1.95 -1.00
CA VAL A 57 7.28 -2.24 -1.44
C VAL A 57 7.73 -3.68 -1.20
N GLN A 58 6.88 -4.50 -0.57
CA GLN A 58 7.13 -5.92 -0.33
C GLN A 58 6.27 -6.84 -1.21
N GLY A 59 5.43 -6.27 -2.08
CA GLY A 59 4.60 -7.02 -3.03
C GLY A 59 3.33 -7.61 -2.42
N CYS A 60 2.80 -7.04 -1.33
CA CYS A 60 1.51 -7.41 -0.76
C CYS A 60 0.34 -6.92 -1.62
N PHE A 61 0.57 -5.96 -2.52
CA PHE A 61 -0.42 -5.46 -3.47
C PHE A 61 0.03 -5.72 -4.91
N SER A 62 -0.94 -5.96 -5.79
CA SER A 62 -0.76 -6.10 -7.23
C SER A 62 -1.66 -5.12 -7.97
N ILE A 63 -1.21 -4.62 -9.11
CA ILE A 63 -1.99 -3.71 -9.97
C ILE A 63 -2.16 -4.38 -11.34
N MET A 64 -3.39 -4.38 -11.84
CA MET A 64 -3.75 -4.78 -13.19
C MET A 64 -4.19 -3.54 -13.97
N ASP A 65 -3.61 -3.32 -15.15
CA ASP A 65 -4.16 -2.39 -16.13
C ASP A 65 -5.34 -3.08 -16.80
N LEU A 66 -6.55 -2.56 -16.59
CA LEU A 66 -7.78 -3.11 -17.16
C LEU A 66 -8.00 -2.67 -18.61
N THR A 67 -7.36 -1.57 -19.04
CA THR A 67 -7.40 -1.10 -20.43
C THR A 67 -6.63 -2.05 -21.32
N THR A 68 -5.44 -2.48 -20.88
CA THR A 68 -4.58 -3.39 -21.65
C THR A 68 -4.68 -4.86 -21.22
N ASN A 69 -5.36 -5.12 -20.10
CA ASN A 69 -5.43 -6.42 -19.44
C ASN A 69 -4.03 -7.00 -19.13
N THR A 70 -3.12 -6.15 -18.63
CA THR A 70 -1.74 -6.55 -18.30
C THR A 70 -1.37 -6.22 -16.85
N PRO A 71 -0.63 -7.10 -16.15
CA PRO A 71 -0.10 -6.78 -14.82
C PRO A 71 0.90 -5.63 -14.89
N VAL A 72 0.79 -4.67 -13.98
CA VAL A 72 1.74 -3.56 -13.87
C VAL A 72 2.89 -3.95 -12.92
N PRO A 73 4.15 -3.96 -13.37
CA PRO A 73 5.29 -4.23 -12.51
C PRO A 73 5.43 -3.17 -11.41
N GLN A 74 5.50 -3.60 -10.16
CA GLN A 74 5.73 -2.74 -9.00
C GLN A 74 7.15 -2.93 -8.45
N THR A 75 7.74 -1.84 -7.95
CA THR A 75 9.02 -1.87 -7.25
C THR A 75 8.90 -2.76 -6.00
N LYS A 76 9.81 -3.72 -5.89
CA LYS A 76 9.97 -4.54 -4.69
C LYS A 76 11.34 -4.26 -4.09
N ILE A 77 11.36 -3.92 -2.81
CA ILE A 77 12.58 -3.63 -2.08
C ILE A 77 12.86 -4.79 -1.14
N GLN A 78 14.07 -5.34 -1.22
CA GLN A 78 14.58 -6.26 -0.21
C GLN A 78 15.20 -5.44 0.92
N ILE A 79 14.68 -5.60 2.12
CA ILE A 79 15.15 -4.87 3.30
C ILE A 79 16.09 -5.79 4.08
N GLN A 80 17.37 -5.46 4.11
CA GLN A 80 18.33 -6.09 5.01
C GLN A 80 18.20 -5.46 6.40
N ARG A 81 17.93 -6.28 7.43
CA ARG A 81 17.70 -5.82 8.80
C ARG A 81 18.09 -6.87 9.83
N ALA A 82 18.23 -6.44 11.08
CA ALA A 82 18.39 -7.31 12.25
C ALA A 82 17.11 -8.15 12.50
N PRO A 83 17.15 -9.18 13.37
CA PRO A 83 15.96 -9.90 13.81
C PRO A 83 14.88 -8.97 14.39
N PHE A 84 13.61 -9.38 14.28
CA PHE A 84 12.49 -8.59 14.83
C PHE A 84 12.49 -8.59 16.35
N SER A 85 12.25 -7.42 16.91
CA SER A 85 12.09 -7.22 18.35
C SER A 85 10.61 -7.03 18.71
N ARG A 86 10.19 -7.57 19.86
CA ARG A 86 8.91 -7.28 20.52
C ARG A 86 9.07 -6.37 21.73
N ALA A 87 10.24 -5.75 21.92
CA ALA A 87 10.44 -4.78 22.99
C ALA A 87 9.63 -3.51 22.70
N ARG A 88 8.85 -3.05 23.69
CA ARG A 88 8.04 -1.84 23.60
C ARG A 88 8.93 -0.63 23.33
N GLY A 89 8.46 0.25 22.43
CA GLY A 89 9.23 1.43 22.03
C GLY A 89 10.47 1.13 21.19
N SER A 90 10.71 -0.14 20.80
CA SER A 90 11.71 -0.44 19.79
C SER A 90 11.26 0.06 18.42
N TYR A 91 12.19 0.06 17.46
CA TYR A 91 11.85 0.39 16.08
C TYR A 91 10.72 -0.48 15.52
N ASP A 92 10.58 -1.73 15.97
CA ASP A 92 9.61 -2.70 15.45
C ASP A 92 8.22 -2.61 16.09
N ASP A 93 8.03 -1.73 17.06
CA ASP A 93 6.78 -1.53 17.79
C ASP A 93 5.60 -1.23 16.83
N HIS A 94 5.86 -0.52 15.72
CA HIS A 94 4.86 -0.22 14.69
C HIS A 94 4.43 -1.43 13.84
N LEU A 95 5.06 -2.59 14.01
CA LEU A 95 4.72 -3.82 13.29
C LEU A 95 3.72 -4.70 14.05
N PHE A 96 3.32 -4.28 15.25
CA PHE A 96 2.31 -4.96 16.06
C PHE A 96 1.02 -4.16 16.01
N LEU A 97 -0.04 -4.77 15.48
CA LEU A 97 -1.36 -4.16 15.36
C LEU A 97 -2.36 -4.95 16.21
N THR A 98 -2.99 -4.28 17.17
CA THR A 98 -4.11 -4.85 17.93
C THR A 98 -5.42 -4.67 17.19
N LEU A 99 -6.17 -5.76 17.06
CA LEU A 99 -7.54 -5.76 16.55
C LEU A 99 -8.47 -6.09 17.72
N TYR A 100 -9.39 -5.17 18.01
CA TYR A 100 -10.41 -5.38 19.03
C TYR A 100 -11.61 -6.14 18.44
N PRO A 101 -12.31 -6.96 19.26
CA PRO A 101 -13.51 -7.67 18.84
C PRO A 101 -14.53 -6.73 18.19
N HIS A 102 -15.02 -7.09 17.01
CA HIS A 102 -16.11 -6.40 16.29
C HIS A 102 -15.91 -4.88 16.15
N THR A 103 -14.64 -4.44 16.15
CA THR A 103 -14.28 -3.03 16.08
C THR A 103 -13.45 -2.79 14.82
N PRO A 104 -13.98 -2.06 13.84
CA PRO A 104 -13.25 -1.74 12.62
C PRO A 104 -11.97 -0.97 12.92
N THR A 105 -10.84 -1.50 12.47
CA THR A 105 -9.52 -0.89 12.56
C THR A 105 -9.07 -0.49 11.17
N VAL A 106 -8.72 0.78 10.99
CA VAL A 106 -8.30 1.32 9.69
C VAL A 106 -6.79 1.50 9.67
N VAL A 107 -6.14 0.95 8.65
CA VAL A 107 -4.73 1.20 8.33
C VAL A 107 -4.63 1.78 6.92
N SER A 108 -3.77 2.78 6.73
CA SER A 108 -3.70 3.50 5.46
C SER A 108 -2.31 4.03 5.12
N THR A 109 -2.08 4.34 3.85
CA THR A 109 -0.89 5.00 3.32
C THR A 109 -1.24 5.75 2.04
N GLY A 110 -0.46 6.77 1.66
CA GLY A 110 -0.54 7.29 0.29
C GLY A 110 -0.13 6.20 -0.70
N PHE A 111 -0.93 6.02 -1.75
CA PHE A 111 -0.75 4.99 -2.79
C PHE A 111 0.30 5.43 -3.81
N GLY A 112 1.52 5.64 -3.33
CA GLY A 112 2.62 6.20 -4.10
C GLY A 112 3.97 6.00 -3.43
N ARG A 113 5.04 6.47 -4.08
CA ARG A 113 6.41 6.42 -3.54
C ARG A 113 6.49 7.02 -2.14
N GLY A 114 7.17 6.31 -1.23
CA GLY A 114 7.38 6.74 0.16
C GLY A 114 6.09 6.89 0.98
N GLY A 115 5.00 6.22 0.59
CA GLY A 115 3.69 6.40 1.23
C GLY A 115 3.01 7.71 0.84
N GLY A 116 3.32 8.25 -0.35
CA GLY A 116 2.81 9.53 -0.85
C GLY A 116 3.64 10.76 -0.45
N LYS A 117 4.86 10.56 0.06
CA LYS A 117 5.80 11.65 0.36
C LYS A 117 6.39 12.31 -0.88
N PHE A 118 6.32 11.63 -2.02
CA PHE A 118 6.83 12.13 -3.30
C PHE A 118 5.70 12.20 -4.32
N PRO A 119 5.63 13.27 -5.14
CA PRO A 119 4.69 13.36 -6.25
C PRO A 119 4.85 12.16 -7.21
N PRO A 120 3.76 11.54 -7.67
CA PRO A 120 3.85 10.45 -8.62
C PRO A 120 4.32 10.92 -10.01
N ASP A 121 5.15 10.10 -10.64
CA ASP A 121 5.60 10.30 -12.01
C ASP A 121 4.88 9.34 -12.98
N PRO A 122 4.57 9.75 -14.21
CA PRO A 122 3.92 8.89 -15.20
C PRO A 122 4.88 7.81 -15.71
N LYS A 123 4.33 6.73 -16.27
CA LYS A 123 5.08 5.55 -16.78
C LYS A 123 6.32 5.91 -17.60
N ALA A 124 6.18 6.80 -18.58
CA ALA A 124 7.27 7.19 -19.46
C ALA A 124 8.48 7.80 -18.72
N VAL A 125 8.25 8.53 -17.63
CA VAL A 125 9.31 9.13 -16.80
C VAL A 125 9.98 8.04 -15.95
N VAL A 126 9.17 7.19 -15.31
CA VAL A 126 9.63 6.12 -14.42
C VAL A 126 10.44 5.07 -15.17
N GLU A 127 10.00 4.62 -16.35
CA GLU A 127 10.72 3.63 -17.16
C GLU A 127 12.11 4.12 -17.62
N ARG A 128 12.29 5.44 -17.75
CA ARG A 128 13.60 6.05 -18.02
C ARG A 128 14.49 6.16 -16.79
N GLY A 129 14.01 5.76 -15.61
CA GLY A 129 14.68 5.94 -14.33
C GLY A 129 14.90 7.42 -14.03
N ARG A 130 13.88 8.25 -14.24
CA ARG A 130 13.89 9.70 -13.99
C ARG A 130 12.83 10.09 -12.97
N VAL A 131 12.89 11.33 -12.50
CA VAL A 131 11.93 11.95 -11.58
C VAL A 131 11.67 13.38 -12.03
N ARG A 132 10.46 13.91 -11.87
CA ARG A 132 10.18 15.34 -12.12
C ARG A 132 10.41 16.17 -10.86
N ASP A 133 10.98 17.36 -11.03
CA ASP A 133 11.05 18.37 -9.96
C ASP A 133 9.71 19.13 -9.81
N GLU A 134 9.68 20.08 -8.88
CA GLU A 134 8.52 20.94 -8.61
C GLU A 134 8.05 21.76 -9.82
N ASN A 135 8.93 22.01 -10.80
CA ASN A 135 8.61 22.71 -12.04
C ASN A 135 8.28 21.74 -13.19
N GLY A 136 8.15 20.44 -12.91
CA GLY A 136 7.88 19.39 -13.89
C GLY A 136 9.09 19.00 -14.75
N LYS A 137 10.30 19.52 -14.47
CA LYS A 137 11.50 19.22 -15.23
C LYS A 137 12.08 17.87 -14.79
N GLU A 138 12.41 17.02 -15.76
CA GLU A 138 13.01 15.73 -15.48
C GLU A 138 14.45 15.87 -14.97
N LEU A 139 14.72 15.22 -13.83
CA LEU A 139 16.03 15.09 -13.21
C LEU A 139 16.61 13.70 -13.48
N LYS A 140 17.90 13.68 -13.82
CA LYS A 140 18.67 12.43 -13.97
C LYS A 140 19.17 11.96 -12.60
N ILE A 141 18.27 11.31 -11.86
CA ILE A 141 18.57 10.69 -10.56
C ILE A 141 18.42 9.18 -10.75
N ARG A 142 19.34 8.37 -10.21
CA ARG A 142 19.22 6.91 -10.29
C ARG A 142 18.03 6.45 -9.43
N THR A 143 16.91 6.15 -10.07
CA THR A 143 15.72 5.56 -9.43
C THR A 143 15.41 4.18 -10.01
N SER A 144 14.47 3.47 -9.39
CA SER A 144 13.91 2.23 -9.95
C SER A 144 13.23 2.53 -11.29
N THR A 145 13.31 1.59 -12.23
CA THR A 145 12.59 1.67 -13.51
C THR A 145 11.17 1.11 -13.43
N SER A 146 10.73 0.69 -12.24
CA SER A 146 9.35 0.34 -11.94
C SER A 146 8.76 1.30 -10.91
N GLY A 147 7.45 1.48 -10.96
CA GLY A 147 6.73 2.40 -10.10
C GLY A 147 6.33 1.81 -8.75
N CYS A 148 5.69 2.60 -7.90
CA CYS A 148 5.09 2.17 -6.64
C CYS A 148 3.74 2.87 -6.46
N GLY A 149 2.65 2.11 -6.37
CA GLY A 149 1.29 2.64 -6.35
C GLY A 149 0.91 3.29 -7.69
N VAL A 150 0.41 4.53 -7.65
CA VAL A 150 0.08 5.30 -8.86
C VAL A 150 1.29 5.84 -9.61
N ASP A 151 2.49 5.74 -9.02
CA ASP A 151 3.74 6.06 -9.70
C ASP A 151 3.99 5.03 -10.82
N GLY A 152 4.36 5.50 -12.00
CA GLY A 152 4.61 4.66 -13.17
C GLY A 152 3.37 4.18 -13.92
N LEU A 153 2.18 4.70 -13.60
CA LEU A 153 0.96 4.42 -14.36
C LEU A 153 0.84 5.32 -15.60
N GLU A 154 0.01 4.91 -16.56
CA GLU A 154 -0.37 5.68 -17.75
C GLU A 154 -1.67 6.45 -17.51
N GLY A 155 -1.72 7.71 -17.93
CA GLY A 155 -2.94 8.52 -17.92
C GLY A 155 -3.88 8.13 -19.07
N GLY A 156 -5.19 8.22 -18.82
CA GLY A 156 -6.25 7.73 -19.71
C GLY A 156 -6.56 6.23 -19.53
N HIS A 157 -6.03 5.58 -18.50
CA HIS A 157 -6.19 4.14 -18.27
C HIS A 157 -7.01 3.85 -17.01
N ARG A 158 -7.65 2.68 -16.98
CA ARG A 158 -8.35 2.15 -15.82
C ARG A 158 -7.58 0.99 -15.22
N TYR A 159 -7.48 0.96 -13.91
CA TYR A 159 -6.69 -0.01 -13.16
C TYR A 159 -7.51 -0.67 -12.07
N ARG A 160 -7.04 -1.82 -11.60
CA ARG A 160 -7.50 -2.49 -10.39
C ARG A 160 -6.31 -2.78 -9.49
N VAL A 161 -6.43 -2.45 -8.21
CA VAL A 161 -5.48 -2.88 -7.18
C VAL A 161 -6.09 -3.99 -6.33
N ASP A 162 -5.32 -5.06 -6.15
CA ASP A 162 -5.69 -6.25 -5.38
C ASP A 162 -4.64 -6.53 -4.30
N VAL A 163 -5.02 -7.31 -3.30
CA VAL A 163 -4.07 -7.96 -2.39
C VAL A 163 -3.53 -9.22 -3.07
N THR A 164 -2.21 -9.30 -3.27
CA THR A 164 -1.53 -10.33 -4.09
C THR A 164 -1.84 -11.77 -3.68
N ARG A 165 -2.19 -12.02 -2.41
CA ARG A 165 -2.40 -13.37 -1.86
C ARG A 165 -3.76 -13.50 -1.16
N SER A 166 -4.87 -13.18 -1.83
CA SER A 166 -6.21 -13.34 -1.26
C SER A 166 -6.86 -14.70 -1.64
N PRO A 167 -7.52 -15.42 -0.71
CA PRO A 167 -7.55 -15.20 0.74
C PRO A 167 -6.16 -15.40 1.37
N LEU A 168 -5.83 -14.61 2.39
CA LEU A 168 -4.53 -14.69 3.09
C LEU A 168 -4.67 -15.29 4.48
N THR A 169 -3.59 -15.88 4.96
CA THR A 169 -3.47 -16.39 6.33
C THR A 169 -2.43 -15.58 7.10
N ILE A 170 -2.71 -15.21 8.35
CA ILE A 170 -1.72 -14.59 9.24
C ILE A 170 -1.12 -15.67 10.15
N GLY A 171 0.14 -16.00 9.92
CA GLY A 171 0.85 -17.02 10.72
C GLY A 171 1.52 -16.50 12.00
N ARG A 172 1.52 -15.18 12.23
CA ARG A 172 2.11 -14.56 13.44
C ARG A 172 1.12 -13.61 14.09
N TRP A 173 0.40 -14.13 15.06
CA TRP A 173 -0.57 -13.42 15.86
C TRP A 173 -0.64 -14.03 17.27
N TRP A 174 -1.19 -13.28 18.22
CA TRP A 174 -1.32 -13.66 19.63
C TRP A 174 -2.63 -13.13 20.19
N TRP A 175 -3.14 -13.78 21.25
CA TRP A 175 -4.19 -13.19 22.08
C TRP A 175 -3.68 -12.00 22.87
N GLY A 176 -4.58 -11.03 23.08
CA GLY A 176 -4.33 -9.85 23.89
C GLY A 176 -3.93 -8.62 23.08
N THR A 177 -3.80 -7.50 23.79
CA THR A 177 -3.37 -6.24 23.20
C THR A 177 -1.87 -6.21 22.96
N LYS A 178 -1.43 -5.22 22.20
CA LYS A 178 -0.02 -4.99 21.91
C LYS A 178 0.78 -4.84 23.21
N GLU A 179 0.22 -4.15 24.19
CA GLU A 179 0.84 -3.97 25.50
C GLU A 179 1.03 -5.31 26.21
N GLU A 180 0.08 -6.24 26.10
CA GLU A 180 0.17 -7.57 26.73
C GLU A 180 1.18 -8.48 26.02
N VAL A 181 1.30 -8.37 24.70
CA VAL A 181 2.18 -9.22 23.87
C VAL A 181 3.63 -8.76 23.87
N MET A 182 3.85 -7.45 23.93
CA MET A 182 5.18 -6.83 23.89
C MET A 182 5.83 -6.74 25.27
N VAL A 183 7.17 -6.81 25.32
CA VAL A 183 7.93 -6.78 26.58
C VAL A 183 8.54 -5.43 26.91
N GLU A 184 8.81 -5.22 28.20
CA GLU A 184 9.60 -4.10 28.65
C GLU A 184 11.02 -4.10 28.04
N PRO A 185 11.58 -2.91 27.73
CA PRO A 185 12.96 -2.77 27.30
C PRO A 185 13.94 -3.38 28.31
N GLY A 186 14.91 -4.17 27.83
CA GLY A 186 15.93 -4.78 28.69
C GLY A 186 15.53 -6.11 29.34
N GLY A 187 14.33 -6.63 29.06
CA GLY A 187 13.93 -7.98 29.45
C GLY A 187 14.72 -9.08 28.71
N VAL A 188 14.83 -10.25 29.34
CA VAL A 188 15.22 -11.51 28.68
C VAL A 188 14.07 -11.90 27.75
N ASP A 189 14.34 -12.19 26.47
CA ASP A 189 13.36 -12.53 25.40
C ASP A 189 12.65 -11.38 24.67
N TRP A 190 13.44 -10.48 24.10
CA TRP A 190 12.99 -9.44 23.15
C TRP A 190 12.76 -9.94 21.72
N ASN A 191 13.09 -11.19 21.38
CA ASN A 191 12.80 -11.75 20.06
C ASN A 191 11.28 -11.94 19.85
N ILE A 192 10.85 -11.89 18.59
CA ILE A 192 9.48 -12.25 18.23
C ILE A 192 9.18 -13.71 18.62
N LEU A 193 8.06 -13.93 19.30
CA LEU A 193 7.62 -15.27 19.70
C LEU A 193 7.13 -16.07 18.48
N PRO A 194 7.05 -17.41 18.57
CA PRO A 194 6.08 -18.13 17.75
C PRO A 194 4.68 -17.54 17.98
N GLY A 195 3.92 -17.35 16.90
CA GLY A 195 2.50 -17.00 17.00
C GLY A 195 1.67 -18.19 17.50
N GLU A 196 0.37 -17.99 17.58
CA GLU A 196 -0.58 -19.11 17.74
C GLU A 196 -0.41 -20.16 16.64
N GLU A 197 -0.63 -21.43 16.99
CA GLU A 197 -0.44 -22.57 16.07
C GLU A 197 -1.42 -22.55 14.89
N ILE A 198 -2.63 -22.05 15.12
CA ILE A 198 -3.69 -21.96 14.11
C ILE A 198 -3.58 -20.58 13.43
N PRO A 199 -3.32 -20.49 12.12
CA PRO A 199 -3.27 -19.22 11.41
C PRO A 199 -4.61 -18.48 11.44
N LEU A 200 -4.58 -17.14 11.41
CA LEU A 200 -5.82 -16.38 11.21
C LEU A 200 -6.22 -16.41 9.75
N GLU A 201 -7.40 -16.95 9.49
CA GLU A 201 -8.03 -16.91 8.17
C GLU A 201 -8.62 -15.52 7.91
N VAL A 202 -8.20 -14.90 6.81
CA VAL A 202 -8.75 -13.63 6.33
C VAL A 202 -9.69 -13.93 5.17
N GLY A 203 -10.90 -13.36 5.24
CA GLY A 203 -11.87 -13.44 4.16
C GLY A 203 -11.31 -12.94 2.82
N SER A 204 -12.00 -13.26 1.73
CA SER A 204 -11.66 -12.73 0.41
C SER A 204 -11.69 -11.20 0.45
N ILE A 205 -10.67 -10.57 -0.13
CA ILE A 205 -10.53 -9.12 -0.17
C ILE A 205 -10.78 -8.71 -1.61
N GLU A 206 -11.88 -8.01 -1.83
CA GLU A 206 -12.18 -7.47 -3.15
C GLU A 206 -11.18 -6.36 -3.51
N GLY A 207 -10.69 -6.40 -4.74
CA GLY A 207 -9.88 -5.32 -5.30
C GLY A 207 -10.70 -4.07 -5.52
N VAL A 208 -10.01 -2.93 -5.61
CA VAL A 208 -10.63 -1.65 -5.91
C VAL A 208 -10.16 -1.14 -7.27
N GLU A 209 -11.12 -0.73 -8.10
CA GLU A 209 -10.86 -0.14 -9.40
C GLU A 209 -10.72 1.38 -9.30
N PHE A 210 -9.87 1.95 -10.14
CA PHE A 210 -9.66 3.40 -10.22
C PHE A 210 -9.14 3.80 -11.61
N GLU A 211 -9.28 5.08 -11.92
CA GLU A 211 -8.83 5.68 -13.17
C GLU A 211 -7.65 6.61 -12.93
N VAL A 212 -6.77 6.74 -13.92
CA VAL A 212 -5.67 7.70 -13.90
C VAL A 212 -5.83 8.63 -15.08
N GLU A 213 -5.79 9.92 -14.85
CA GLU A 213 -5.91 10.97 -15.86
C GLU A 213 -4.72 11.95 -15.79
N TRP A 214 -4.49 12.69 -16.87
CA TRP A 214 -3.42 13.69 -16.92
C TRP A 214 -3.73 14.97 -16.13
N GLY A 215 -5.00 15.22 -15.82
CA GLY A 215 -5.49 16.50 -15.30
C GLY A 215 -6.16 17.31 -16.40
N PRO A 216 -7.07 18.25 -16.06
CA PRO A 216 -7.51 19.24 -17.03
C PRO A 216 -6.28 20.02 -17.51
N GLU A 217 -6.09 20.12 -18.84
CA GLU A 217 -5.04 20.97 -19.40
C GLU A 217 -5.19 22.37 -18.81
N ALA A 218 -4.13 22.89 -18.20
CA ALA A 218 -4.04 24.30 -17.86
C ALA A 218 -3.98 25.09 -19.17
N GLY A 219 -5.15 25.36 -19.76
CA GLY A 219 -5.35 26.21 -20.93
C GLY A 219 -4.67 25.67 -22.20
N ALA A 220 -5.50 25.13 -23.09
CA ALA A 220 -5.28 25.33 -24.52
C ALA A 220 -5.23 26.85 -24.77
N GLY A 221 -4.04 27.44 -24.65
CA GLY A 221 -3.73 28.75 -25.18
C GLY A 221 -3.95 28.67 -26.68
N GLY A 222 -5.08 29.21 -27.13
CA GLY A 222 -5.47 29.23 -28.53
C GLY A 222 -4.28 29.71 -29.37
N VAL A 223 -3.94 28.89 -30.36
CA VAL A 223 -3.14 29.31 -31.49
C VAL A 223 -3.92 30.45 -32.15
N SER A 224 -3.52 31.69 -31.89
CA SER A 224 -3.84 32.78 -32.79
C SER A 224 -2.93 32.60 -34.00
N GLU A 225 -3.47 32.01 -35.07
CA GLU A 225 -3.01 32.26 -36.43
C GLU A 225 -3.06 33.77 -36.66
N GLY A 226 -1.94 34.44 -36.40
CA GLY A 226 -1.68 35.78 -36.91
C GLY A 226 -1.17 35.63 -38.32
N GLY A 227 -2.10 35.69 -39.28
CA GLY A 227 -1.80 35.69 -40.70
C GLY A 227 -0.87 36.84 -41.08
N ASP A 228 0.05 36.52 -41.99
CA ASP A 228 0.73 37.47 -42.84
C ASP A 228 -0.30 38.33 -43.59
N GLU A 229 -0.24 39.65 -43.43
CA GLU A 229 -0.65 40.58 -44.49
C GLU A 229 0.27 41.81 -44.51
N ASN A 230 1.04 41.86 -45.61
CA ASN A 230 1.64 42.99 -46.34
C ASN A 230 2.87 43.74 -45.80
#